data_AF-A0A386PNM6-F1
#
_entry.id   AF-A0A386PNM6-F1
#
_cell.length_a   1.000
_cell.length_b   1.000
_cell.length_c   1.000
_cell.angle_alpha   90.00
_cell.angle_beta   90.00
_cell.angle_gamma   90.00
#
_symmetry.space_group_name_H-M   'P 1'
#
loop_
_entity.id
_entity.type
_entity.pdbx_description
1 polymer ?
#
loop_
_entity_poly.entity_id
_entity_poly.type
_entity_poly.pdbx_seq_one_letter_code
_entity_poly.pdbx_strand_id
1 'polypeptide(L)'
;MNKDIFNSIKTKNKIIFQAIAIMLLIAFICCNVYDDARMQEDYKDIKDEILQKHLKQPTDVTSNAKPKGLSPELKKKLFDTGIGYLEKDTTVEKLKAKILTKAHDNNFSKEALEHTALLNKLKGAYKEDFIHGNFKLEKIKLEAEEAIKAIPEDKLVYGVEPPLLPQAERPGDLKVQKETFTKELQEAYDSYFELLTLCMYSKPYHDDNKVAEGRIVDFFKGTPDNNGDSIVSVLEHIEAVKNRALDFKTCLSTPKASDNNGGANQVPQCTIEVEKKHPYPQQKRQNQQGRE
;
A
#
# COMPACT_ATOMS: atom_id res chain seq x y z
N MET A 1 -26.06 -4.30 -60.73
CA MET A 1 -26.00 -3.84 -59.32
C MET A 1 -25.05 -2.65 -59.23
N ASN A 2 -25.57 -1.47 -58.90
CA ASN A 2 -24.85 -0.20 -59.01
C ASN A 2 -23.71 -0.06 -57.98
N LYS A 3 -22.52 0.28 -58.46
CA LYS A 3 -21.31 0.60 -57.66
C LYS A 3 -21.58 1.66 -56.58
N ASP A 4 -22.55 2.55 -56.80
CA ASP A 4 -22.90 3.64 -55.89
C ASP A 4 -23.64 3.17 -54.62
N ILE A 5 -24.42 2.08 -54.73
CA ILE A 5 -25.10 1.48 -53.56
C ILE A 5 -24.05 0.81 -52.67
N PHE A 6 -23.08 0.13 -53.28
CA PHE A 6 -22.01 -0.55 -52.56
C PHE A 6 -21.09 0.44 -51.83
N ASN A 7 -20.74 1.57 -52.46
CA ASN A 7 -19.97 2.63 -51.81
C ASN A 7 -20.77 3.34 -50.71
N SER A 8 -22.07 3.59 -50.89
CA SER A 8 -22.94 4.20 -49.87
C SER A 8 -23.06 3.34 -48.60
N ILE A 9 -23.21 2.02 -48.76
CA ILE A 9 -23.25 1.06 -47.63
C ILE A 9 -21.89 1.00 -46.92
N LYS A 10 -20.78 1.02 -47.67
CA LYS A 10 -19.41 0.98 -47.12
C LYS A 10 -19.09 2.21 -46.29
N THR A 11 -19.52 3.40 -46.72
CA THR A 11 -19.33 4.66 -45.99
C THR A 11 -20.20 4.73 -44.73
N LYS A 12 -21.46 4.30 -44.81
CA LYS A 12 -22.37 4.24 -43.64
C LYS A 12 -21.87 3.28 -42.57
N ASN A 13 -21.39 2.09 -42.94
CA ASN A 13 -20.82 1.14 -41.98
C ASN A 13 -19.54 1.68 -41.33
N LYS A 14 -18.70 2.43 -42.06
CA LYS A 14 -17.48 3.04 -41.52
C LYS A 14 -17.79 4.13 -40.48
N ILE A 15 -18.83 4.93 -40.73
CA ILE A 15 -19.31 5.96 -39.78
C ILE A 15 -19.90 5.32 -38.53
N ILE A 16 -20.72 4.27 -38.68
CA ILE A 16 -21.30 3.53 -37.54
C ILE A 16 -20.18 2.89 -36.70
N PHE A 17 -19.17 2.29 -37.34
CA PHE A 17 -18.05 1.67 -36.63
C PHE A 17 -17.21 2.71 -35.87
N GLN A 18 -16.97 3.89 -36.47
CA GLN A 18 -16.31 5.00 -35.76
C GLN A 18 -17.14 5.51 -34.58
N ALA A 19 -18.46 5.64 -34.74
CA ALA A 19 -19.33 6.09 -33.66
C ALA A 19 -19.37 5.09 -32.49
N ILE A 20 -19.42 3.78 -32.78
CA ILE A 20 -19.34 2.71 -31.77
C ILE A 20 -17.96 2.73 -31.09
N ALA A 21 -16.88 2.84 -31.86
CA ALA A 21 -15.53 2.92 -31.31
C ALA A 21 -15.36 4.13 -30.38
N ILE A 22 -15.85 5.30 -30.76
CA ILE A 22 -15.82 6.52 -29.93
C ILE A 22 -16.68 6.36 -28.67
N MET A 23 -17.88 5.80 -28.78
CA MET A 23 -18.74 5.51 -27.61
C MET A 23 -18.09 4.53 -26.64
N LEU A 24 -17.43 3.49 -27.15
CA LEU A 24 -16.67 2.53 -26.31
C LEU A 24 -15.45 3.20 -25.67
N LEU A 25 -14.77 4.10 -26.38
CA LEU A 25 -13.62 4.84 -25.86
C LEU A 25 -14.04 5.85 -24.79
N ILE A 26 -15.18 6.53 -24.97
CA ILE A 26 -15.79 7.41 -23.97
C ILE A 26 -16.26 6.59 -22.77
N ALA A 27 -16.93 5.45 -22.98
CA ALA A 27 -17.33 4.57 -21.88
C ALA A 27 -16.12 4.04 -21.10
N PHE A 28 -15.04 3.67 -21.79
CA PHE A 28 -13.78 3.24 -21.16
C PHE A 28 -13.13 4.37 -20.35
N ILE A 29 -13.05 5.59 -20.90
CA ILE A 29 -12.53 6.76 -20.18
C ILE A 29 -13.44 7.10 -18.98
N CYS A 30 -14.75 7.09 -19.16
CA CYS A 30 -15.71 7.38 -18.09
C CYS A 30 -15.66 6.32 -16.99
N CYS A 31 -15.54 5.03 -17.30
CA CYS A 31 -15.41 3.98 -16.29
C CYS A 31 -14.08 4.11 -15.52
N ASN A 32 -12.95 4.28 -16.21
CA ASN A 32 -11.65 4.33 -15.53
C ASN A 32 -11.45 5.62 -14.72
N VAL A 33 -11.89 6.78 -15.22
CA VAL A 33 -11.76 8.06 -14.50
C VAL A 33 -12.77 8.17 -13.35
N TYR A 34 -13.97 7.58 -13.51
CA TYR A 34 -14.99 7.55 -12.45
C TYR A 34 -14.59 6.61 -11.31
N ASP A 35 -14.01 5.46 -11.61
CA ASP A 35 -13.58 4.51 -10.59
C ASP A 35 -12.41 5.07 -9.75
N ASP A 36 -11.46 5.79 -10.36
CA ASP A 36 -10.37 6.44 -9.63
C ASP A 36 -10.85 7.62 -8.76
N ALA A 37 -11.76 8.46 -9.25
CA ALA A 37 -12.31 9.58 -8.47
C ALA A 37 -13.20 9.09 -7.31
N ARG A 38 -14.02 8.07 -7.56
CA ARG A 38 -14.87 7.44 -6.54
C ARG A 38 -14.05 6.72 -5.47
N MET A 39 -12.99 6.02 -5.84
CA MET A 39 -12.09 5.41 -4.85
C MET A 39 -11.42 6.46 -3.97
N GLN A 40 -11.07 7.63 -4.50
CA GLN A 40 -10.53 8.73 -3.70
C GLN A 40 -11.56 9.30 -2.72
N GLU A 41 -12.81 9.43 -3.15
CA GLU A 41 -13.93 9.87 -2.29
C GLU A 41 -14.22 8.83 -1.19
N ASP A 42 -14.32 7.55 -1.55
CA ASP A 42 -14.52 6.46 -0.58
C ASP A 42 -13.35 6.37 0.41
N TYR A 43 -12.10 6.58 -0.04
CA TYR A 43 -10.92 6.64 0.84
C TYR A 43 -11.00 7.81 1.82
N LYS A 44 -11.46 8.98 1.36
CA LYS A 44 -11.64 10.15 2.22
C LYS A 44 -12.65 9.87 3.33
N ASP A 45 -13.76 9.22 3.00
CA ASP A 45 -14.79 8.88 3.98
C ASP A 45 -14.30 7.80 4.97
N ILE A 46 -13.55 6.81 4.50
CA ILE A 46 -12.86 5.82 5.37
C ILE A 46 -11.95 6.56 6.35
N LYS A 47 -11.13 7.49 5.84
CA LYS A 47 -10.20 8.29 6.64
C LYS A 47 -10.95 9.09 7.70
N ASP A 48 -11.98 9.82 7.34
CA ASP A 48 -12.75 10.65 8.27
C ASP A 48 -13.41 9.80 9.37
N GLU A 49 -14.00 8.65 9.01
CA GLU A 49 -14.62 7.76 10.00
C GLU A 49 -13.60 7.14 10.96
N ILE A 50 -12.46 6.65 10.43
CA ILE A 50 -11.37 6.10 11.26
C ILE A 50 -10.83 7.18 12.21
N LEU A 51 -10.57 8.38 11.69
CA LEU A 51 -10.04 9.50 12.46
C LEU A 51 -10.97 9.88 13.63
N GLN A 52 -12.27 9.98 13.36
CA GLN A 52 -13.24 10.45 14.36
C GLN A 52 -13.62 9.37 15.39
N LYS A 53 -13.75 8.10 14.95
CA LYS A 53 -14.38 7.06 15.76
C LYS A 53 -13.42 5.99 16.26
N HIS A 54 -12.29 5.76 15.59
CA HIS A 54 -11.47 4.56 15.80
C HIS A 54 -10.00 4.81 16.18
N LEU A 55 -9.50 6.05 16.09
CA LEU A 55 -8.11 6.41 16.44
C LEU A 55 -7.82 6.59 17.93
N LYS A 56 -8.84 6.59 18.81
CA LYS A 56 -8.64 6.84 20.24
C LYS A 56 -7.71 5.83 20.94
N GLN A 57 -7.52 4.65 20.35
CA GLN A 57 -6.60 3.63 20.82
C GLN A 57 -5.63 3.27 19.69
N PRO A 58 -4.32 3.15 19.97
CA PRO A 58 -3.35 2.66 18.99
C PRO A 58 -3.77 1.33 18.41
N THR A 59 -3.41 1.07 17.16
CA THR A 59 -3.63 -0.24 16.54
C THR A 59 -2.70 -1.28 17.17
N ASP A 60 -3.27 -2.34 17.76
CA ASP A 60 -2.51 -3.52 18.16
C ASP A 60 -2.27 -4.42 16.95
N VAL A 61 -1.05 -4.34 16.39
CA VAL A 61 -0.67 -5.07 15.18
C VAL A 61 -0.62 -6.58 15.37
N THR A 62 -0.50 -7.07 16.62
CA THR A 62 -0.43 -8.51 16.95
C THR A 62 -1.79 -9.14 17.22
N SER A 63 -2.80 -8.32 17.54
CA SER A 63 -4.14 -8.82 17.85
C SER A 63 -4.91 -9.29 16.63
N ASN A 64 -5.46 -10.50 16.72
CA ASN A 64 -6.40 -11.07 15.75
C ASN A 64 -7.87 -10.80 16.10
N ALA A 65 -8.13 -9.93 17.07
CA ALA A 65 -9.49 -9.58 17.45
C ALA A 65 -10.18 -8.82 16.31
N LYS A 66 -11.35 -9.32 15.89
CA LYS A 66 -12.16 -8.63 14.87
C LYS A 66 -12.62 -7.27 15.43
N PRO A 67 -12.48 -6.17 14.66
CA PRO A 67 -12.89 -4.85 15.09
C PRO A 67 -14.41 -4.83 15.33
N LYS A 68 -14.83 -4.23 16.45
CA LYS A 68 -16.24 -4.04 16.79
C LYS A 68 -16.70 -2.64 16.41
N GLY A 69 -17.97 -2.52 16.03
CA GLY A 69 -18.61 -1.21 15.80
C GLY A 69 -18.31 -0.56 14.46
N LEU A 70 -17.83 -1.31 13.45
CA LEU A 70 -17.75 -0.81 12.08
C LEU A 70 -19.15 -0.59 11.52
N SER A 71 -19.44 0.61 11.04
CA SER A 71 -20.71 0.90 10.38
C SER A 71 -20.85 0.08 9.09
N PRO A 72 -22.08 -0.27 8.65
CA PRO A 72 -22.28 -0.97 7.37
C PRO A 72 -21.69 -0.22 6.17
N GLU A 73 -21.72 1.11 6.23
CA GLU A 73 -21.15 1.98 5.20
C GLU A 73 -19.62 1.90 5.17
N LEU A 74 -18.96 1.98 6.33
CA LEU A 74 -17.52 1.80 6.44
C LEU A 74 -17.10 0.41 5.96
N LYS A 75 -17.83 -0.65 6.34
CA LYS A 75 -17.57 -2.01 5.86
C LYS A 75 -17.63 -2.10 4.34
N LYS A 76 -18.63 -1.46 3.73
CA LYS A 76 -18.79 -1.43 2.28
C LYS A 76 -17.62 -0.69 1.62
N LYS A 77 -17.26 0.49 2.11
CA LYS A 77 -16.13 1.27 1.57
C LYS A 77 -14.80 0.54 1.70
N LEU A 78 -14.50 -0.04 2.88
CA LEU A 78 -13.29 -0.84 3.10
C LEU A 78 -13.19 -2.04 2.15
N PHE A 79 -14.32 -2.66 1.84
CA PHE A 79 -14.38 -3.73 0.86
C PHE A 79 -14.14 -3.20 -0.55
N ASP A 80 -14.90 -2.19 -0.97
CA ASP A 80 -14.88 -1.63 -2.32
C ASP A 80 -13.51 -1.02 -2.66
N THR A 81 -12.90 -0.25 -1.75
CA THR A 81 -11.56 0.31 -1.93
C THR A 81 -10.48 -0.77 -1.99
N GLY A 82 -10.59 -1.82 -1.17
CA GLY A 82 -9.63 -2.93 -1.18
C GLY A 82 -9.72 -3.78 -2.45
N ILE A 83 -10.93 -4.08 -2.93
CA ILE A 83 -11.14 -4.75 -4.22
C ILE A 83 -10.68 -3.85 -5.36
N GLY A 84 -11.05 -2.57 -5.34
CA GLY A 84 -10.64 -1.59 -6.33
C GLY A 84 -9.12 -1.46 -6.42
N TYR A 85 -8.41 -1.48 -5.30
CA TYR A 85 -6.93 -1.49 -5.29
C TYR A 85 -6.37 -2.70 -6.04
N LEU A 86 -6.91 -3.90 -5.81
CA LEU A 86 -6.49 -5.12 -6.50
C LEU A 86 -6.85 -5.10 -7.99
N GLU A 87 -7.92 -4.41 -8.38
CA GLU A 87 -8.41 -4.30 -9.77
C GLU A 87 -7.67 -3.22 -10.59
N LYS A 88 -6.88 -2.34 -9.97
CA LYS A 88 -6.07 -1.33 -10.69
C LYS A 88 -5.03 -1.99 -11.60
N ASP A 89 -4.97 -1.56 -12.86
CA ASP A 89 -4.01 -2.08 -13.86
C ASP A 89 -2.56 -2.06 -13.36
N THR A 90 -2.13 -0.98 -12.70
CA THR A 90 -0.78 -0.85 -12.16
C THR A 90 -0.50 -1.85 -11.05
N THR A 91 -1.49 -2.13 -10.20
CA THR A 91 -1.42 -3.17 -9.17
C THR A 91 -1.37 -4.54 -9.81
N VAL A 92 -2.26 -4.82 -10.77
CA VAL A 92 -2.32 -6.10 -11.49
C VAL A 92 -0.98 -6.43 -12.15
N GLU A 93 -0.35 -5.47 -12.82
CA GLU A 93 0.97 -5.67 -13.45
C GLU A 93 2.07 -5.96 -12.42
N LYS A 94 2.08 -5.25 -11.28
CA LYS A 94 3.00 -5.56 -10.16
C LYS A 94 2.77 -6.98 -9.62
N LEU A 95 1.51 -7.35 -9.38
CA LEU A 95 1.14 -8.68 -8.87
C LEU A 95 1.54 -9.79 -9.84
N LYS A 96 1.32 -9.61 -11.15
CA LYS A 96 1.80 -10.54 -12.19
C LYS A 96 3.31 -10.72 -12.12
N ALA A 97 4.07 -9.63 -12.05
CA ALA A 97 5.54 -9.69 -11.94
C ALA A 97 5.99 -10.44 -10.66
N LYS A 98 5.27 -10.24 -9.55
CA LYS A 98 5.54 -10.96 -8.29
C LYS A 98 5.22 -12.44 -8.39
N ILE A 99 4.11 -12.84 -8.99
CA ILE A 99 3.76 -14.26 -9.18
C ILE A 99 4.77 -14.93 -10.13
N LEU A 100 5.17 -14.26 -11.21
CA LEU A 100 6.21 -14.74 -12.12
C LEU A 100 7.53 -15.03 -11.39
N THR A 101 7.96 -14.11 -10.54
CA THR A 101 9.26 -14.19 -9.86
C THR A 101 9.23 -15.10 -8.62
N LYS A 102 8.17 -15.02 -7.81
CA LYS A 102 8.07 -15.74 -6.54
C LYS A 102 7.40 -17.11 -6.65
N ALA A 103 6.36 -17.25 -7.46
CA ALA A 103 5.65 -18.53 -7.67
C ALA A 103 6.20 -19.33 -8.85
N HIS A 104 7.21 -18.79 -9.57
CA HIS A 104 7.81 -19.37 -10.76
C HIS A 104 6.80 -19.78 -11.85
N ASP A 105 5.65 -19.08 -11.97
CA ASP A 105 4.62 -19.39 -12.96
C ASP A 105 4.57 -18.37 -14.12
N ASN A 106 5.15 -18.77 -15.26
CA ASN A 106 5.16 -18.02 -16.53
C ASN A 106 3.81 -17.98 -17.28
N ASN A 107 2.77 -18.61 -16.74
CA ASN A 107 1.46 -18.72 -17.38
C ASN A 107 0.36 -17.92 -16.67
N PHE A 108 0.64 -17.29 -15.52
CA PHE A 108 -0.38 -16.55 -14.74
C PHE A 108 -1.14 -15.50 -15.58
N SER A 109 -0.42 -14.77 -16.44
CA SER A 109 -1.01 -13.72 -17.28
C SER A 109 -1.70 -14.23 -18.54
N LYS A 110 -1.62 -15.53 -18.85
CA LYS A 110 -2.16 -16.13 -20.08
C LYS A 110 -3.59 -16.64 -19.90
N GLU A 111 -4.02 -16.85 -18.65
CA GLU A 111 -5.38 -17.26 -18.33
C GLU A 111 -6.24 -16.02 -18.06
N ALA A 112 -7.15 -15.70 -18.99
CA ALA A 112 -7.93 -14.46 -18.99
C ALA A 112 -8.78 -14.21 -17.73
N LEU A 113 -8.93 -15.20 -16.85
CA LEU A 113 -9.83 -15.17 -15.69
C LEU A 113 -9.13 -15.49 -14.36
N GLU A 114 -7.83 -15.74 -14.33
CA GLU A 114 -7.14 -16.14 -13.09
C GLU A 114 -7.23 -15.06 -12.01
N HIS A 115 -6.94 -13.80 -12.35
CA HIS A 115 -7.04 -12.69 -11.41
C HIS A 115 -8.47 -12.53 -10.87
N THR A 116 -9.47 -12.55 -11.76
CA THR A 116 -10.90 -12.48 -11.38
C THR A 116 -11.31 -13.63 -10.46
N ALA A 117 -10.81 -14.84 -10.71
CA ALA A 117 -11.08 -16.00 -9.87
C ALA A 117 -10.52 -15.84 -8.45
N LEU A 118 -9.34 -15.21 -8.30
CA LEU A 118 -8.78 -14.87 -6.98
C LEU A 118 -9.68 -13.87 -6.26
N LEU A 119 -10.09 -12.79 -6.93
CA LEU A 119 -10.96 -11.76 -6.33
C LEU A 119 -12.32 -12.31 -5.91
N ASN A 120 -12.87 -13.28 -6.64
CA ASN A 120 -14.14 -13.92 -6.30
C ASN A 120 -14.09 -14.66 -4.96
N LYS A 121 -12.92 -15.15 -4.53
CA LYS A 121 -12.74 -15.73 -3.19
C LYS A 121 -12.99 -14.69 -2.10
N LEU A 122 -12.46 -13.47 -2.28
CA LEU A 122 -12.65 -12.34 -1.36
C LEU A 122 -14.10 -11.81 -1.40
N LYS A 123 -14.74 -11.83 -2.57
CA LYS A 123 -16.16 -11.44 -2.73
C LYS A 123 -17.13 -12.43 -2.06
N GLY A 124 -16.70 -13.67 -1.79
CA GLY A 124 -17.49 -14.74 -1.19
C GLY A 124 -17.20 -14.98 0.30
N ALA A 125 -16.77 -16.20 0.63
CA ALA A 125 -16.66 -16.69 2.00
C ALA A 125 -15.67 -15.89 2.88
N TYR A 126 -14.70 -15.20 2.28
CA TYR A 126 -13.66 -14.45 3.00
C TYR A 126 -13.94 -12.95 3.11
N LYS A 127 -15.13 -12.49 2.68
CA LYS A 127 -15.47 -11.06 2.63
C LYS A 127 -15.30 -10.36 3.96
N GLU A 128 -15.81 -10.92 5.05
CA GLU A 128 -15.71 -10.29 6.37
C GLU A 128 -14.27 -10.27 6.89
N ASP A 129 -13.49 -11.31 6.64
CA ASP A 129 -12.08 -11.34 7.07
C ASP A 129 -11.24 -10.34 6.26
N PHE A 130 -11.53 -10.19 4.97
CA PHE A 130 -10.94 -9.15 4.13
C PHE A 130 -11.29 -7.73 4.61
N ILE A 131 -12.57 -7.48 4.96
CA ILE A 131 -12.99 -6.18 5.54
C ILE A 131 -12.23 -5.88 6.82
N HIS A 132 -12.09 -6.86 7.71
CA HIS A 132 -11.37 -6.67 8.98
C HIS A 132 -9.86 -6.47 8.78
N GLY A 133 -9.25 -7.23 7.86
CA GLY A 133 -7.86 -7.04 7.46
C GLY A 133 -7.62 -5.63 6.92
N ASN A 134 -8.47 -5.19 6.00
CA ASN A 134 -8.39 -3.84 5.42
C ASN A 134 -8.63 -2.75 6.45
N PHE A 135 -9.59 -2.91 7.37
CA PHE A 135 -9.77 -1.94 8.45
C PHE A 135 -8.50 -1.77 9.27
N LYS A 136 -7.86 -2.89 9.65
CA LYS A 136 -6.63 -2.87 10.45
C LYS A 136 -5.49 -2.21 9.69
N LEU A 137 -5.34 -2.56 8.41
CA LEU A 137 -4.36 -1.99 7.48
C LEU A 137 -4.54 -0.47 7.32
N GLU A 138 -5.75 -0.03 6.98
CA GLU A 138 -6.06 1.38 6.76
C GLU A 138 -5.88 2.19 8.04
N LYS A 139 -6.28 1.63 9.20
CA LYS A 139 -6.09 2.30 10.48
C LYS A 139 -4.60 2.54 10.80
N ILE A 140 -3.75 1.52 10.72
CA ILE A 140 -2.32 1.69 11.01
C ILE A 140 -1.62 2.56 9.96
N LYS A 141 -2.04 2.48 8.69
CA LYS A 141 -1.56 3.36 7.61
C LYS A 141 -1.91 4.82 7.90
N LEU A 142 -3.14 5.13 8.30
CA LEU A 142 -3.54 6.49 8.68
C LEU A 142 -2.78 7.01 9.89
N GLU A 143 -2.54 6.17 10.91
CA GLU A 143 -1.66 6.54 12.03
C GLU A 143 -0.24 6.91 11.55
N ALA A 144 0.31 6.16 10.59
CA ALA A 144 1.62 6.44 10.01
C ALA A 144 1.61 7.72 9.13
N GLU A 145 0.60 7.91 8.28
CA GLU A 145 0.44 9.12 7.46
C GLU A 145 0.38 10.39 8.31
N GLU A 146 -0.41 10.39 9.39
CA GLU A 146 -0.50 11.53 10.29
C GLU A 146 0.81 11.76 11.06
N ALA A 147 1.54 10.70 11.42
CA ALA A 147 2.88 10.83 12.01
C ALA A 147 3.89 11.47 11.04
N ILE A 148 3.91 11.06 9.76
CA ILE A 148 4.78 11.62 8.72
C ILE A 148 4.40 13.08 8.44
N LYS A 149 3.09 13.37 8.31
CA LYS A 149 2.57 14.71 8.08
C LYS A 149 2.93 15.67 9.21
N ALA A 150 2.99 15.17 10.45
CA ALA A 150 3.34 15.95 11.62
C ALA A 150 4.83 16.32 11.71
N ILE A 151 5.69 15.81 10.81
CA ILE A 151 7.09 16.23 10.65
C ILE A 151 7.10 17.62 9.98
N PRO A 152 7.80 18.62 10.56
CA PRO A 152 7.89 19.98 10.01
C PRO A 152 8.24 20.02 8.51
N GLU A 153 7.72 21.01 7.78
CA GLU A 153 8.03 21.20 6.34
C GLU A 153 9.19 22.17 6.11
N ASP A 154 9.36 23.17 6.99
CA ASP A 154 10.37 24.21 6.86
C ASP A 154 11.28 24.30 8.09
N LYS A 155 12.59 24.39 7.81
CA LYS A 155 13.74 24.76 8.66
C LYS A 155 13.67 24.35 10.14
N LEU A 156 14.62 23.52 10.56
CA LEU A 156 15.11 23.55 11.94
C LEU A 156 15.35 25.03 12.31
N VAL A 157 14.71 25.52 13.37
CA VAL A 157 14.88 26.90 13.80
C VAL A 157 16.31 27.05 14.31
N TYR A 158 17.21 27.44 13.42
CA TYR A 158 18.59 27.77 13.76
C TYR A 158 18.55 29.07 14.58
N GLY A 159 18.87 28.99 15.87
CA GLY A 159 19.00 30.16 16.75
C GLY A 159 20.19 31.08 16.40
N VAL A 160 20.95 30.79 15.34
CA VAL A 160 22.10 31.57 14.86
C VAL A 160 22.18 31.39 13.34
N GLU A 161 22.36 32.49 12.58
CA GLU A 161 22.51 32.45 11.11
C GLU A 161 23.61 31.44 10.70
N PRO A 162 23.31 30.44 9.85
CA PRO A 162 24.32 29.50 9.38
C PRO A 162 25.20 30.14 8.30
N PRO A 163 26.51 29.87 8.27
CA PRO A 163 27.37 30.36 7.20
C PRO A 163 26.95 29.76 5.86
N LEU A 164 26.89 30.61 4.83
CA LEU A 164 26.61 30.27 3.45
C LEU A 164 27.64 29.25 2.93
N LEU A 165 27.26 27.98 2.81
CA LEU A 165 28.03 26.97 2.07
C LEU A 165 27.19 26.38 0.92
N PRO A 166 27.82 25.93 -0.17
CA PRO A 166 27.15 25.60 -1.43
C PRO A 166 26.18 24.42 -1.27
N GLN A 167 25.01 24.56 -1.91
CA GLN A 167 23.97 23.53 -2.01
C GLN A 167 24.44 22.39 -2.92
N ALA A 168 24.91 21.30 -2.31
CA ALA A 168 24.93 19.99 -2.94
C ALA A 168 23.96 19.10 -2.14
N GLU A 169 23.14 18.32 -2.84
CA GLU A 169 22.19 17.35 -2.27
C GLU A 169 22.91 16.46 -1.24
N ARG A 170 22.67 16.71 0.05
CA ARG A 170 23.23 15.88 1.13
C ARG A 170 22.19 14.86 1.57
N PRO A 171 22.56 13.58 1.78
CA PRO A 171 21.77 12.70 2.64
C PRO A 171 21.68 13.38 4.01
N GLY A 172 20.46 13.72 4.41
CA GLY A 172 20.24 14.67 5.52
C GLY A 172 19.25 15.79 5.24
N ASP A 173 18.62 15.83 4.06
CA ASP A 173 17.50 16.72 3.82
C ASP A 173 16.21 16.16 4.43
N LEU A 174 15.50 17.01 5.18
CA LEU A 174 14.21 16.72 5.79
C LEU A 174 13.19 16.25 4.75
N LYS A 175 13.23 16.85 3.55
CA LYS A 175 12.36 16.46 2.44
C LYS A 175 12.62 15.03 2.00
N VAL A 176 13.90 14.68 1.79
CA VAL A 176 14.32 13.32 1.40
C VAL A 176 13.91 12.30 2.46
N GLN A 177 14.02 12.63 3.75
CA GLN A 177 13.60 11.71 4.81
C GLN A 177 12.08 11.49 4.84
N LYS A 178 11.28 12.55 4.64
CA LYS A 178 9.80 12.43 4.53
C LYS A 178 9.39 11.61 3.32
N GLU A 179 10.04 11.82 2.17
CA GLU A 179 9.84 11.01 0.96
C GLU A 179 10.20 9.54 1.21
N THR A 180 11.29 9.28 1.95
CA THR A 180 11.69 7.92 2.34
C THR A 180 10.62 7.25 3.20
N PHE A 181 10.13 7.89 4.26
CA PHE A 181 9.03 7.32 5.06
C PHE A 181 7.76 7.07 4.24
N THR A 182 7.44 7.97 3.33
CA THR A 182 6.25 7.86 2.46
C THR A 182 6.38 6.68 1.51
N LYS A 183 7.57 6.49 0.91
CA LYS A 183 7.88 5.37 0.03
C LYS A 183 7.80 4.04 0.78
N GLU A 184 8.43 3.95 1.94
CA GLU A 184 8.44 2.74 2.77
C GLU A 184 7.02 2.37 3.25
N LEU A 185 6.21 3.36 3.62
CA LEU A 185 4.79 3.16 3.92
C LEU A 185 4.03 2.57 2.72
N GLN A 186 4.25 3.12 1.52
CA GLN A 186 3.61 2.63 0.30
C GLN A 186 4.07 1.21 -0.05
N GLU A 187 5.35 0.90 0.10
CA GLU A 187 5.88 -0.45 -0.16
C GLU A 187 5.31 -1.48 0.82
N ALA A 188 5.19 -1.14 2.10
CA ALA A 188 4.53 -1.99 3.09
C ALA A 188 3.04 -2.19 2.78
N TYR A 189 2.34 -1.13 2.38
CA TYR A 189 0.94 -1.20 1.99
C TYR A 189 0.72 -2.06 0.75
N ASP A 190 1.54 -1.89 -0.30
CA ASP A 190 1.50 -2.73 -1.51
C ASP A 190 1.77 -4.21 -1.16
N SER A 191 2.72 -4.47 -0.25
CA SER A 191 3.09 -5.83 0.18
C SER A 191 1.92 -6.61 0.81
N TYR A 192 0.98 -5.93 1.47
CA TYR A 192 -0.24 -6.58 1.98
C TYR A 192 -1.01 -7.28 0.86
N PHE A 193 -1.26 -6.56 -0.24
CA PHE A 193 -2.04 -7.07 -1.36
C PHE A 193 -1.24 -8.09 -2.18
N GLU A 194 0.08 -7.93 -2.28
CA GLU A 194 0.97 -8.93 -2.86
C GLU A 194 0.86 -10.27 -2.11
N LEU A 195 1.03 -10.27 -0.79
CA LEU A 195 0.97 -11.49 0.03
C LEU A 195 -0.40 -12.13 0.02
N LEU A 196 -1.48 -11.33 0.09
CA LEU A 196 -2.84 -11.84 -0.02
C LEU A 196 -3.08 -12.52 -1.37
N THR A 197 -2.59 -11.92 -2.46
CA THR A 197 -2.75 -12.50 -3.80
C THR A 197 -1.97 -13.80 -3.94
N LEU A 198 -0.73 -13.82 -3.44
CA LEU A 198 0.12 -14.99 -3.45
C LEU A 198 -0.47 -16.15 -2.63
N CYS A 199 -1.08 -15.88 -1.46
CA CYS A 199 -1.68 -16.93 -0.64
C CYS A 199 -2.95 -17.53 -1.29
N MET A 200 -3.71 -16.71 -2.03
CA MET A 200 -4.89 -17.15 -2.79
C MET A 200 -4.51 -17.98 -4.03
N TYR A 201 -3.27 -17.87 -4.49
CA TYR A 201 -2.77 -18.57 -5.66
C TYR A 201 -2.51 -20.06 -5.34
N SER A 202 -2.84 -20.93 -6.29
CA SER A 202 -2.94 -22.38 -6.06
C SER A 202 -1.67 -23.18 -6.39
N LYS A 203 -0.78 -22.64 -7.22
CA LYS A 203 0.48 -23.26 -7.70
C LYS A 203 1.64 -22.98 -6.72
N PRO A 204 2.86 -23.59 -6.88
CA PRO A 204 3.76 -23.96 -5.78
C PRO A 204 4.56 -22.79 -5.20
N TYR A 205 3.93 -21.63 -5.00
CA TYR A 205 4.49 -20.57 -4.17
C TYR A 205 4.65 -21.02 -2.71
N HIS A 206 3.83 -21.97 -2.28
CA HIS A 206 3.88 -22.54 -0.94
C HIS A 206 4.20 -24.02 -1.01
N ASP A 207 5.29 -24.43 -0.36
CA ASP A 207 5.62 -25.84 -0.09
C ASP A 207 4.71 -26.45 1.01
N ASP A 208 3.60 -25.77 1.36
CA ASP A 208 2.62 -26.29 2.28
C ASP A 208 1.63 -27.23 1.57
N ASN A 209 1.27 -28.34 2.20
CA ASN A 209 0.24 -29.26 1.68
C ASN A 209 -1.18 -28.65 1.79
N LYS A 210 -1.31 -27.33 1.96
CA LYS A 210 -2.59 -26.66 2.16
C LYS A 210 -3.22 -26.32 0.82
N VAL A 211 -4.55 -26.31 0.79
CA VAL A 211 -5.30 -25.71 -0.31
C VAL A 211 -5.40 -24.19 -0.09
N ALA A 212 -5.67 -23.44 -1.17
CA ALA A 212 -5.72 -21.97 -1.12
C ALA A 212 -6.68 -21.44 -0.05
N GLU A 213 -7.80 -22.12 0.18
CA GLU A 213 -8.79 -21.79 1.20
C GLU A 213 -8.18 -21.78 2.61
N GLY A 214 -7.33 -22.76 2.92
CA GLY A 214 -6.63 -22.84 4.20
C GLY A 214 -5.61 -21.72 4.36
N ARG A 215 -4.89 -21.39 3.28
CA ARG A 215 -3.90 -20.31 3.27
C ARG A 215 -4.51 -18.93 3.47
N ILE A 216 -5.69 -18.67 2.90
CA ILE A 216 -6.40 -17.41 3.11
C ILE A 216 -6.80 -17.24 4.59
N VAL A 217 -7.27 -18.31 5.22
CA VAL A 217 -7.59 -18.30 6.66
C VAL A 217 -6.33 -18.02 7.48
N ASP A 218 -5.22 -18.68 7.15
CA ASP A 218 -3.94 -18.49 7.83
C ASP A 218 -3.37 -17.08 7.65
N PHE A 219 -3.50 -16.52 6.45
CA PHE A 219 -3.13 -15.14 6.16
C PHE A 219 -3.86 -14.16 7.09
N PHE A 220 -5.19 -14.26 7.20
CA PHE A 220 -5.96 -13.37 8.06
C PHE A 220 -5.78 -13.64 9.56
N LYS A 221 -5.29 -14.83 9.95
CA LYS A 221 -4.84 -15.14 11.32
C LYS A 221 -3.43 -14.64 11.63
N GLY A 222 -2.70 -14.15 10.62
CA GLY A 222 -1.31 -13.77 10.77
C GLY A 222 -0.37 -14.93 11.01
N THR A 223 -0.74 -16.13 10.58
CA THR A 223 0.19 -17.27 10.55
C THR A 223 1.26 -16.98 9.50
N PRO A 224 2.56 -16.99 9.87
CA PRO A 224 3.64 -16.81 8.91
C PRO A 224 3.72 -17.95 7.91
N ASP A 225 4.08 -17.62 6.67
CA ASP A 225 4.47 -18.60 5.66
C ASP A 225 5.90 -19.12 5.90
N ASN A 226 6.38 -19.99 5.01
CA ASN A 226 7.71 -20.60 5.12
C ASN A 226 8.87 -19.59 5.05
N ASN A 227 8.63 -18.37 4.54
CA ASN A 227 9.60 -17.29 4.49
C ASN A 227 9.48 -16.33 5.69
N GLY A 228 8.57 -16.64 6.63
CA GLY A 228 8.23 -15.80 7.77
C GLY A 228 7.31 -14.63 7.43
N ASP A 229 6.75 -14.57 6.21
CA ASP A 229 5.87 -13.49 5.76
C ASP A 229 4.44 -13.72 6.24
N SER A 230 3.81 -12.67 6.73
CA SER A 230 2.42 -12.65 7.21
C SER A 230 1.81 -11.25 7.16
N ILE A 231 0.49 -11.15 7.28
CA ILE A 231 -0.18 -9.86 7.52
C ILE A 231 0.43 -9.15 8.75
N VAL A 232 0.78 -9.88 9.81
CA VAL A 232 1.38 -9.30 11.02
C VAL A 232 2.72 -8.65 10.69
N SER A 233 3.58 -9.32 9.92
CA SER A 233 4.88 -8.75 9.51
C SER A 233 4.73 -7.47 8.65
N VAL A 234 3.67 -7.37 7.84
CA VAL A 234 3.35 -6.15 7.10
C VAL A 234 2.87 -5.03 8.02
N LEU A 235 1.98 -5.36 8.96
CA LEU A 235 1.47 -4.38 9.94
C LEU A 235 2.59 -3.88 10.86
N GLU A 236 3.51 -4.76 11.26
CA GLU A 236 4.74 -4.40 11.99
C GLU A 236 5.65 -3.49 11.17
N HIS A 237 5.73 -3.68 9.84
CA HIS A 237 6.48 -2.78 8.98
C HIS A 237 5.85 -1.38 8.98
N ILE A 238 4.54 -1.27 8.78
CA ILE A 238 3.84 0.02 8.82
C ILE A 238 3.99 0.67 10.21
N GLU A 239 3.90 -0.11 11.28
CA GLU A 239 4.13 0.38 12.64
C GLU A 239 5.57 0.87 12.85
N ALA A 240 6.57 0.20 12.29
CA ALA A 240 7.95 0.69 12.33
C ALA A 240 8.09 2.05 11.61
N VAL A 241 7.45 2.23 10.45
CA VAL A 241 7.42 3.54 9.75
C VAL A 241 6.77 4.61 10.63
N LYS A 242 5.61 4.32 11.24
CA LYS A 242 4.91 5.21 12.19
C LYS A 242 5.84 5.63 13.33
N ASN A 243 6.45 4.66 14.02
CA ASN A 243 7.29 4.92 15.17
C ASN A 243 8.58 5.67 14.81
N ARG A 244 9.17 5.38 13.63
CA ARG A 244 10.29 6.16 13.09
C ARG A 244 9.89 7.61 12.86
N ALA A 245 8.75 7.87 12.24
CA ALA A 245 8.28 9.24 11.98
C ALA A 245 8.05 10.02 13.29
N LEU A 246 7.42 9.39 14.29
CA LEU A 246 7.19 10.00 15.62
C LEU A 246 8.51 10.30 16.35
N ASP A 247 9.43 9.33 16.40
CA ASP A 247 10.72 9.51 17.08
C ASP A 247 11.63 10.47 16.32
N PHE A 248 11.54 10.49 14.98
CA PHE A 248 12.32 11.39 14.14
C PHE A 248 11.88 12.84 14.39
N LYS A 249 10.57 13.10 14.41
CA LYS A 249 10.01 14.40 14.82
C LYS A 249 10.48 14.81 16.22
N THR A 250 10.46 13.88 17.17
CA THR A 250 10.89 14.13 18.56
C THR A 250 12.38 14.45 18.63
N CYS A 251 13.21 13.71 17.89
CA CYS A 251 14.64 13.95 17.79
C CYS A 251 14.96 15.32 17.16
N LEU A 252 14.23 15.73 16.11
CA LEU A 252 14.37 17.07 15.53
C LEU A 252 13.97 18.18 16.50
N SER A 253 13.00 17.92 17.38
CA SER A 253 12.48 18.92 18.32
C SER A 253 13.30 19.02 19.62
N THR A 254 14.24 18.10 19.85
CA THR A 254 15.05 18.05 21.07
C THR A 254 16.47 18.55 20.75
N PRO A 255 16.83 19.81 21.07
CA PRO A 255 18.18 20.30 20.83
C PRO A 255 19.18 19.51 21.69
N LYS A 256 20.17 18.88 21.04
CA LYS A 256 21.28 18.24 21.76
C LYS A 256 22.14 19.34 22.39
N ALA A 257 22.32 19.26 23.70
CA ALA A 257 23.10 20.24 24.48
C ALA A 257 24.59 20.34 24.08
N SER A 258 25.09 19.48 23.18
CA SER A 258 26.50 19.43 22.74
C SER A 258 26.76 20.00 21.34
N ASP A 259 25.74 20.44 20.60
CA ASP A 259 25.92 20.81 19.19
C ASP A 259 26.41 22.27 19.06
N ASN A 260 27.70 22.47 19.31
CA ASN A 260 28.45 23.71 18.97
C ASN A 260 28.47 24.03 17.45
N ASN A 261 27.79 23.22 16.61
CA ASN A 261 27.72 23.37 15.15
C ASN A 261 26.32 23.76 14.65
N GLY A 262 25.45 24.28 15.52
CA GLY A 262 24.20 24.93 15.13
C GLY A 262 23.30 24.05 14.26
N GLY A 263 22.97 22.83 14.67
CA GLY A 263 21.90 22.00 14.08
C GLY A 263 22.14 21.38 12.69
N ALA A 264 23.23 21.70 12.00
CA ALA A 264 23.46 21.29 10.59
C ALA A 264 23.57 19.75 10.38
N ASN A 265 23.77 18.97 11.45
CA ASN A 265 23.89 17.50 11.40
C ASN A 265 22.72 16.77 12.08
N GLN A 266 21.65 17.48 12.47
CA GLN A 266 20.57 16.89 13.26
C GLN A 266 19.76 15.86 12.47
N VAL A 267 19.43 16.14 11.20
CA VAL A 267 18.65 15.21 10.37
C VAL A 267 19.36 13.86 10.17
N PRO A 268 20.62 13.79 9.66
CA PRO A 268 21.32 12.50 9.52
C PRO A 268 21.42 11.70 10.83
N GLN A 269 21.69 12.38 11.96
CA GLN A 269 21.78 11.72 13.25
C GLN A 269 20.42 11.16 13.69
N CYS A 270 19.35 11.95 13.57
CA CYS A 270 18.01 11.51 13.89
C CYS A 270 17.59 10.32 13.01
N THR A 271 17.91 10.33 11.71
CA THR A 271 17.68 9.18 10.82
C THR A 271 18.37 7.92 11.35
N ILE A 272 19.67 7.97 11.65
CA ILE A 272 20.41 6.81 12.15
C ILE A 272 19.86 6.30 13.49
N GLU A 273 19.51 7.21 14.40
CA GLU A 273 18.98 6.86 15.71
C GLU A 273 17.62 6.16 15.61
N VAL A 274 16.70 6.67 14.79
CA VAL A 274 15.38 6.04 14.63
C VAL A 274 15.44 4.73 13.87
N GLU A 275 16.33 4.61 12.89
CA GLU A 275 16.56 3.35 12.17
C GLU A 275 17.08 2.25 13.10
N LYS A 276 18.01 2.59 13.99
CA LYS A 276 18.54 1.66 14.99
C LYS A 276 17.49 1.25 16.01
N LYS A 277 16.65 2.20 16.46
CA LYS A 277 15.62 1.94 17.48
C LYS A 277 14.45 1.13 16.93
N HIS A 278 14.07 1.38 15.68
CA HIS A 278 12.93 0.75 15.01
C HIS A 278 13.34 0.12 13.68
N PRO A 279 14.21 -0.91 13.65
CA PRO A 279 14.67 -1.51 12.40
C PRO A 279 13.50 -2.12 11.62
N TYR A 280 13.49 -1.98 10.29
CA TYR A 280 12.47 -2.59 9.46
C TYR A 280 12.53 -4.12 9.57
N PRO A 281 11.40 -4.84 9.46
CA PRO A 281 11.38 -6.30 9.58
C PRO A 281 12.37 -7.00 8.64
N GLN A 282 12.55 -6.51 7.41
CA GLN A 282 13.50 -7.05 6.44
C GLN A 282 14.96 -6.94 6.93
N GLN A 283 15.33 -5.81 7.54
CA GLN A 283 16.66 -5.62 8.15
C GLN A 283 16.86 -6.51 9.38
N LYS A 284 15.81 -6.76 10.17
CA LYS A 284 15.89 -7.71 11.30
C LYS A 284 16.19 -9.13 10.81
N ARG A 285 15.56 -9.59 9.72
CA ARG A 285 15.79 -10.93 9.16
C ARG A 285 17.20 -11.10 8.59
N GLN A 286 17.73 -10.11 7.87
CA GLN A 286 19.12 -10.13 7.37
C GLN A 286 20.16 -10.14 8.51
N ASN A 287 19.92 -9.40 9.58
CA ASN A 287 20.82 -9.37 10.74
C ASN A 287 20.80 -10.66 11.58
N GLN A 288 19.76 -11.50 11.44
CA GLN A 288 19.67 -12.82 12.08
C GLN A 288 20.34 -13.91 11.23
N GLN A 289 20.21 -13.85 9.90
CA GLN A 289 20.89 -14.79 8.99
C GLN A 289 22.42 -14.63 8.93
N GLY A 290 22.96 -13.45 9.27
CA GLY A 290 24.41 -13.23 9.35
C GLY A 290 25.07 -13.69 10.66
N ARG A 291 24.33 -14.37 11.54
CA ARG A 291 24.79 -14.86 12.86
C ARG A 291 24.70 -16.39 13.02
N GLU A 292 24.26 -17.10 11.98
CA GLU A 292 24.29 -18.56 11.87
C GLU A 292 25.40 -18.99 10.90
#